data_AF-A0A9D1W0L9-F1
#
_entry.id   AF-A0A9D1W0L9-F1
#
_cell.length_a   1.000
_cell.length_b   1.000
_cell.length_c   1.000
_cell.angle_alpha   90.00
_cell.angle_beta   90.00
_cell.angle_gamma   90.00
#
_symmetry.space_group_name_H-M   'P 1'
#
loop_
_entity.id
_entity.type
_entity.pdbx_description
1 polymer ?
#
loop_
_entity_poly.entity_id
_entity_poly.type
_entity_poly.pdbx_seq_one_letter_code
_entity_poly.pdbx_strand_id
1 'polypeptide(L)' 'MRIFEVKDRGEGTILSLLHIWESSVRATHLFLSEQEIARIKKYVPQAVGFYGHMGFRTYRRSETDEQGGPYPILYMKRT' A
#
# COMPACT_ATOMS: atom_id res chain seq x y z
N MET A 1 -0.04 -3.70 -18.84
CA MET A 1 -0.41 -3.09 -17.55
C MET A 1 -0.03 -1.61 -17.60
N ARG A 2 -0.96 -0.66 -17.34
CA ARG A 2 -0.63 0.77 -17.24
C ARG A 2 -0.72 1.18 -15.79
N ILE A 3 0.36 1.74 -15.24
CA ILE A 3 0.43 2.19 -13.85
C ILE A 3 0.31 3.71 -13.87
N PHE A 4 -0.70 4.25 -13.17
CA PHE A 4 -0.95 5.68 -13.08
C PHE A 4 -0.67 6.16 -11.66
N GLU A 5 0.07 7.25 -11.52
CA GLU A 5 0.26 7.91 -10.24
C GLU A 5 -1.03 8.62 -9.83
N VAL A 6 -1.61 8.20 -8.70
CA VAL A 6 -2.78 8.87 -8.12
C VAL A 6 -2.29 10.07 -7.32
N LYS A 7 -2.59 11.29 -7.81
CA LYS A 7 -2.21 12.55 -7.17
C LYS A 7 -3.10 12.91 -5.98
N ASP A 8 -4.35 12.47 -6.00
CA ASP A 8 -5.31 12.69 -4.92
C ASP A 8 -5.43 11.45 -4.04
N ARG A 9 -4.96 11.57 -2.80
CA ARG A 9 -5.06 10.51 -1.77
C ARG A 9 -6.15 10.83 -0.75
N GLY A 10 -7.25 11.41 -1.21
CA GLY A 10 -8.42 11.68 -0.39
C GLY A 10 -8.96 10.43 0.31
N GLU A 11 -9.77 10.66 1.34
CA GLU A 11 -10.33 9.60 2.19
C GLU A 11 -11.09 8.55 1.38
N GLY A 12 -11.82 8.97 0.33
CA GLY A 12 -12.53 8.06 -0.58
C GLY A 12 -11.62 7.07 -1.29
N THR A 13 -10.45 7.50 -1.76
CA THR A 13 -9.45 6.63 -2.41
C THR A 13 -8.87 5.62 -1.42
N ILE A 14 -8.59 6.05 -0.19
CA ILE A 14 -8.08 5.17 0.87
C ILE A 14 -9.12 4.10 1.23
N LEU A 15 -10.40 4.46 1.32
CA LEU A 15 -11.49 3.52 1.59
C LEU A 15 -11.65 2.48 0.46
N SER A 16 -11.54 2.89 -0.80
CA SER A 16 -11.56 1.94 -1.94
C SER A 16 -10.38 0.97 -1.90
N LEU A 17 -9.17 1.46 -1.61
CA LEU A 17 -8.00 0.60 -1.46
C LEU A 17 -8.12 -0.37 -0.28
N LEU A 18 -8.70 0.09 0.82
CA LEU A 18 -8.96 -0.74 2.00
C LEU A 18 -9.94 -1.88 1.67
N HIS A 19 -10.97 -1.60 0.86
CA HIS A 19 -11.91 -2.63 0.41
C HIS A 19 -11.25 -3.67 -0.49
N ILE A 20 -10.42 -3.23 -1.46
CA ILE A 20 -9.68 -4.15 -2.35
C ILE A 20 -8.73 -5.04 -1.53
N TRP A 21 -7.99 -4.44 -0.60
CA TRP A 21 -7.12 -5.18 0.31
C TRP A 21 -7.89 -6.24 1.10
N GLU A 22 -9.04 -5.87 1.69
CA GLU A 22 -9.85 -6.81 2.47
C GLU A 22 -10.35 -7.98 1.63
N SER A 23 -10.88 -7.72 0.43
CA SER A 23 -11.34 -8.77 -0.50
C SER A 23 -10.21 -9.72 -0.91
N SER A 24 -9.01 -9.18 -1.18
CA SER A 24 -7.84 -9.99 -1.55
C SER A 24 -7.36 -10.87 -0.39
N VAL A 25 -7.29 -10.32 0.82
CA VAL A 25 -6.87 -11.06 2.03
C VAL A 25 -7.86 -12.19 2.31
N ARG A 26 -9.17 -11.93 2.29
CA ARG A 26 -10.20 -12.96 2.48
C ARG A 26 -10.11 -14.09 1.45
N ALA A 27 -9.74 -13.78 0.21
CA ALA A 27 -9.65 -14.76 -0.87
C ALA A 27 -8.41 -15.67 -0.78
N THR A 28 -7.33 -15.23 -0.14
CA THR A 28 -6.02 -15.90 -0.23
C THR A 28 -5.44 -16.33 1.13
N HIS A 29 -5.73 -15.59 2.20
CA HIS A 29 -5.17 -15.80 3.54
C HIS A 29 -6.15 -16.59 4.42
N LEU A 30 -6.49 -17.81 3.99
CA LEU A 30 -7.46 -18.70 4.65
C LEU A 30 -7.08 -19.10 6.10
N PHE A 31 -5.86 -18.79 6.52
CA PHE A 31 -5.36 -19.01 7.88
C PHE A 31 -5.75 -17.91 8.88
N LEU A 32 -6.23 -16.75 8.40
CA LEU A 32 -6.67 -15.65 9.24
C LEU A 32 -8.16 -15.77 9.56
N SER A 33 -8.51 -15.51 10.81
CA SER A 33 -9.91 -15.34 11.21
C SER A 33 -10.46 -13.97 10.81
N GLU A 34 -11.79 -13.87 10.72
CA GLU A 34 -12.52 -12.62 10.54
C GLU A 34 -12.11 -11.52 11.52
N GLN A 35 -11.85 -11.91 12.78
CA GLN A 35 -11.47 -11.00 13.85
C GLN A 35 -10.06 -10.44 13.64
N GLU A 36 -9.14 -11.26 13.15
CA GLU A 36 -7.78 -10.84 12.81
C GLU A 36 -7.78 -9.92 11.59
N ILE A 37 -8.54 -10.26 10.55
CA ILE A 37 -8.72 -9.39 9.37
C ILE A 37 -9.26 -8.02 9.80
N ALA A 38 -10.32 -8.00 10.64
CA ALA A 38 -10.89 -6.76 11.16
C ALA A 38 -9.92 -5.97 12.05
N ARG A 39 -9.05 -6.63 12.81
CA ARG A 39 -7.98 -5.95 13.58
C ARG A 39 -6.95 -5.33 12.66
N ILE A 40 -6.44 -6.07 11.67
CA ILE A 40 -5.41 -5.59 10.74
C ILE A 40 -5.94 -4.41 9.91
N LYS A 41 -7.20 -4.49 9.45
CA LYS A 41 -7.87 -3.44 8.67
C LYS A 41 -7.78 -2.05 9.30
N LYS A 42 -7.78 -1.95 10.64
CA LYS A 42 -7.68 -0.68 11.38
C LYS A 42 -6.33 0.02 11.20
N TYR A 43 -5.26 -0.73 10.96
CA TYR A 43 -3.91 -0.20 10.81
C TYR A 43 -3.55 0.14 9.35
N VAL A 44 -4.24 -0.43 8.38
CA VAL A 44 -3.94 -0.26 6.95
C VAL A 44 -4.01 1.21 6.49
N PRO A 45 -5.02 2.02 6.86
CA PRO A 45 -5.05 3.44 6.50
C PRO A 45 -3.89 4.24 7.08
N GLN A 46 -3.44 3.88 8.29
CA GLN A 46 -2.36 4.56 9.00
C GLN A 46 -1.02 4.35 8.29
N ALA A 47 -0.80 3.16 7.72
CA ALA A 47 0.41 2.82 6.96
C ALA A 47 0.64 3.72 5.73
N VAL A 48 -0.43 4.28 5.14
CA VAL A 48 -0.32 5.15 3.94
C VAL A 48 0.32 6.50 4.29
N GLY A 49 0.02 7.06 5.47
CA GLY A 49 0.63 8.29 5.96
C GLY A 49 1.92 8.06 6.76
N PHE A 50 2.16 6.82 7.19
CA PHE A 50 3.23 6.41 8.11
C PHE A 50 4.63 6.75 7.59
N TYR A 51 4.94 6.43 6.33
CA TYR A 51 6.28 6.69 5.79
C TYR A 51 6.58 8.20 5.72
N GLY A 52 5.61 9.02 5.32
CA GLY A 52 5.77 10.49 5.34
C GLY A 52 5.92 11.05 6.76
N HIS A 53 5.09 10.58 7.71
CA HIS A 53 5.17 11.00 9.12
C HIS A 53 6.45 10.57 9.83
N MET A 54 7.00 9.41 9.49
CA MET A 54 8.29 8.93 10.00
C MET A 54 9.51 9.64 9.39
N GLY A 55 9.30 10.66 8.54
CA GLY A 55 10.37 11.42 7.91
C GLY A 55 11.01 10.72 6.71
N PHE A 56 10.39 9.66 6.17
CA PHE A 56 10.84 9.05 4.92
C PHE A 56 10.40 9.90 3.74
N ARG A 57 11.36 10.24 2.89
CA ARG A 57 11.13 10.93 1.62
C ARG A 57 11.63 10.07 0.48
N THR A 58 10.81 9.95 -0.57
CA THR A 58 11.23 9.33 -1.83
C THR A 58 12.36 10.16 -2.42
N TYR A 59 13.48 9.53 -2.75
CA TYR A 59 14.61 10.20 -3.41
C TYR A 59 14.90 9.60 -4.79
N ARG A 60 14.31 8.45 -5.10
CA ARG A 60 14.49 7.77 -6.39
C ARG A 60 13.31 6.84 -6.65
N ARG A 61 12.98 6.67 -7.93
CA ARG A 61 11.97 5.75 -8.43
C ARG A 61 12.57 4.94 -9.57
N SER A 62 12.25 3.65 -9.61
CA SER A 62 12.51 2.77 -10.75
C SER A 62 11.18 2.31 -11.31
N GLU A 63 11.04 2.22 -12.63
CA GLU A 63 9.84 1.66 -13.27
C GLU A 63 9.83 0.13 -13.28
N THR A 64 10.98 -0.49 -13.01
CA THR A 64 11.14 -1.95 -12.95
C THR A 64 11.73 -2.38 -11.61
N ASP A 65 11.43 -3.62 -11.22
CA ASP A 65 12.04 -4.24 -10.05
C ASP A 65 13.46 -4.75 -10.34
N GLU A 66 14.09 -5.37 -9.34
CA GLU A 66 15.46 -5.91 -9.46
C GLU A 66 15.57 -7.09 -10.44
N GLN A 67 14.44 -7.69 -10.85
CA GLN A 67 14.36 -8.78 -11.81
C GLN A 67 13.91 -8.28 -13.21
N GLY A 68 13.71 -6.97 -13.39
CA GLY A 68 13.21 -6.36 -14.63
C GLY A 68 11.69 -6.44 -14.82
N GLY A 69 10.94 -6.89 -13.80
CA GLY A 69 9.49 -6.94 -13.80
C GLY A 69 8.86 -5.54 -13.75
N PRO A 70 7.64 -5.34 -14.29
CA PRO A 70 6.98 -4.04 -14.40
C PRO A 70 6.33 -3.58 -13.09
N TYR A 71 7.09 -3.68 -11.99
CA TYR A 71 6.67 -3.31 -10.65
C TYR A 71 7.52 -2.13 -10.16
N PRO A 72 7.02 -0.90 -10.25
CA PRO A 72 7.79 0.29 -9.90
C PRO A 72 8.19 0.30 -8.42
N ILE A 73 9.48 0.49 -8.16
CA ILE A 73 10.05 0.57 -6.80
C ILE A 73 10.30 2.03 -6.43
N LEU A 74 9.80 2.43 -5.26
CA LEU A 74 10.12 3.72 -4.64
C LEU A 74 11.22 3.53 -3.60
N TYR A 75 12.36 4.19 -3.82
CA TYR A 75 13.44 4.23 -2.84
C TYR A 75 13.24 5.44 -1.92
N MET A 76 13.08 5.15 -0.64
CA MET A 76 12.86 6.15 0.40
C MET A 76 14.07 6.19 1.34
N LYS A 77 14.41 7.37 1.83
CA LYS A 77 15.41 7.55 2.89
C LYS A 77 14.79 8.33 4.04
N ARG A 78 15.16 7.98 5.27
CA ARG A 78 14.81 8.80 6.43
C ARG A 78 15.73 10.01 6.43
N THR A 79 15.15 11.20 6.42
CA THR A 79 15.87 12.47 6.60
C THR A 79 16.01 12.80 8.07
#